data_AF-A0AB36RJW2-F1
#
_entry.id   AF-A0AB36RJW2-F1
#
_cell.length_a   1.000
_cell.length_b   1.000
_cell.length_c   1.000
_cell.angle_alpha   90.00
_cell.angle_beta   90.00
_cell.angle_gamma   90.00
#
_symmetry.space_group_name_H-M   'P 1'
#
loop_
_entity.id
_entity.type
_entity.pdbx_description
1 polymer ?
#
loop_
_entity_poly.entity_id
_entity_poly.type
_entity_poly.pdbx_seq_one_letter_code
_entity_poly.pdbx_strand_id
1 'polypeptide(L)'
;MEEQVITETVPVDDGSNGCAWPAQGEGSGNQEYSTFCDGTWARTITPENEQEYFWTSDGGTWTSVDPTGSNENGVCWAREPFAQAPEAVKNAVPFCA
;
A
#
# COMPACT_ATOMS: atom_id res chain seq x y z
N MET A 1 -48.10 -9.90 11.96
CA MET A 1 -46.79 -10.32 12.47
C MET A 1 -45.85 -10.12 11.31
N GLU A 2 -45.24 -8.95 11.24
CA GLU A 2 -44.37 -8.58 10.13
C GLU A 2 -42.95 -8.88 10.58
N GLU A 3 -42.35 -9.84 9.89
CA GLU A 3 -41.03 -10.39 10.15
C GLU A 3 -40.01 -9.27 9.94
N GLN A 4 -39.37 -8.85 11.03
CA GLN A 4 -38.27 -7.89 10.98
C GLN A 4 -37.09 -8.58 10.32
N VAL A 5 -36.90 -8.30 9.02
CA VAL A 5 -35.65 -8.58 8.32
C VAL A 5 -34.62 -7.62 8.91
N ILE A 6 -33.94 -8.09 9.95
CA ILE A 6 -32.66 -7.53 10.38
C ILE A 6 -31.69 -7.82 9.24
N THR A 7 -31.61 -6.88 8.29
CA THR A 7 -30.49 -6.80 7.38
C THR A 7 -29.31 -6.40 8.25
N GLU A 8 -28.66 -7.39 8.86
CA GLU A 8 -27.32 -7.23 9.40
C GLU A 8 -26.47 -6.78 8.22
N THR A 9 -26.18 -5.48 8.18
CA THR A 9 -25.20 -4.92 7.26
C THR A 9 -23.86 -5.52 7.69
N VAL A 10 -23.56 -6.72 7.20
CA VAL A 10 -22.20 -7.24 7.24
C VAL A 10 -21.38 -6.17 6.55
N PRO A 11 -20.46 -5.47 7.24
CA PRO A 11 -19.57 -4.58 6.54
C PRO A 11 -18.90 -5.45 5.48
N VAL A 12 -19.11 -5.12 4.21
CA VAL A 12 -18.24 -5.60 3.15
C VAL A 12 -16.88 -5.05 3.51
N ASP A 13 -16.07 -5.88 4.15
CA ASP A 13 -14.65 -5.69 4.23
C ASP A 13 -14.17 -5.79 2.78
N ASP A 14 -14.18 -4.66 2.06
CA ASP A 14 -13.59 -4.54 0.72
C ASP A 14 -12.05 -4.59 0.80
N GLY A 15 -11.50 -5.00 1.95
CA GLY A 15 -10.10 -4.88 2.29
C GLY A 15 -9.70 -3.47 2.74
N SER A 16 -10.60 -2.49 2.75
CA SER A 16 -10.27 -1.10 3.14
C SER A 16 -10.38 -0.81 4.65
N ASN A 17 -10.50 -1.84 5.48
CA ASN A 17 -10.45 -1.72 6.94
C ASN A 17 -9.03 -1.35 7.42
N GLY A 18 -8.66 -0.06 7.30
CA GLY A 18 -7.53 0.51 8.06
C GLY A 18 -6.53 1.36 7.30
N CYS A 19 -6.71 1.61 6.00
CA CYS A 19 -5.77 2.46 5.26
C CYS A 19 -6.02 3.94 5.53
N ALA A 20 -5.46 4.42 6.64
CA ALA A 20 -5.50 5.82 7.03
C ALA A 20 -4.66 6.73 6.11
N TRP A 21 -3.70 6.18 5.35
CA TRP A 21 -2.77 6.97 4.56
C TRP A 21 -1.96 6.15 3.52
N PRO A 22 -1.57 6.77 2.39
CA PRO A 22 -2.13 8.01 1.81
C PRO A 22 -3.44 7.73 1.06
N ALA A 23 -4.24 8.79 0.85
CA ALA A 23 -5.56 8.73 0.22
C ALA A 23 -5.55 7.91 -1.08
N GLN A 24 -6.47 6.94 -1.20
CA GLN A 24 -6.69 6.21 -2.43
C GLN A 24 -7.60 7.04 -3.35
N GLY A 25 -7.08 7.44 -4.51
CA GLY A 25 -7.76 8.35 -5.44
C GLY A 25 -7.68 9.79 -4.93
N GLU A 26 -7.19 10.78 -5.65
CA GLU A 26 -7.02 10.96 -7.08
C GLU A 26 -5.62 11.57 -7.28
N GLY A 27 -4.83 11.04 -8.21
CA GLY A 27 -3.53 11.60 -8.62
C GLY A 27 -3.70 12.94 -9.34
N SER A 28 -4.17 13.96 -8.62
CA SER A 28 -4.33 15.32 -9.12
C SER A 28 -3.14 16.16 -8.62
N GLY A 29 -2.17 16.43 -9.51
CA GLY A 29 -0.98 17.22 -9.22
C GLY A 29 0.22 16.37 -8.77
N ASN A 30 1.09 16.92 -7.92
CA ASN A 30 2.34 16.31 -7.47
C ASN A 30 2.18 15.39 -6.24
N GLN A 31 0.96 14.92 -5.96
CA GLN A 31 0.68 14.14 -4.77
C GLN A 31 0.85 12.64 -5.03
N GLU A 32 1.61 12.00 -4.16
CA GLU A 32 1.75 10.55 -4.08
C GLU A 32 0.38 9.90 -3.80
N TYR A 33 0.02 8.87 -4.56
CA TYR A 33 -1.23 8.13 -4.37
C TYR A 33 -0.96 6.65 -4.11
N SER A 34 -1.79 6.02 -3.27
CA SER A 34 -1.66 4.59 -2.98
C SER A 34 -2.23 3.73 -4.11
N THR A 35 -1.47 2.73 -4.52
CA THR A 35 -1.89 1.69 -5.48
C THR A 35 -2.13 0.33 -4.82
N PHE A 36 -1.76 0.20 -3.54
CA PHE A 36 -2.07 -0.93 -2.67
C PHE A 36 -2.01 -0.46 -1.23
N CYS A 37 -2.96 -0.89 -0.39
CA CYS A 37 -2.84 -0.76 1.06
C CYS A 37 -3.74 -1.81 1.77
N ASP A 38 -3.22 -2.46 2.81
CA ASP A 38 -3.94 -3.46 3.61
C ASP A 38 -3.98 -3.15 5.13
N GLY A 39 -3.61 -1.92 5.50
CA GLY A 39 -3.51 -1.45 6.89
C GLY A 39 -2.18 -1.77 7.58
N THR A 40 -1.35 -2.66 7.04
CA THR A 40 0.02 -2.95 7.52
C THR A 40 1.09 -2.60 6.49
N TRP A 41 0.76 -2.66 5.21
CA TRP A 41 1.62 -2.31 4.09
C TRP A 41 0.89 -1.37 3.15
N ALA A 42 1.66 -0.48 2.53
CA ALA A 42 1.18 0.35 1.43
C ALA A 42 2.23 0.43 0.32
N ARG A 43 1.76 0.48 -0.92
CA ARG A 43 2.54 0.87 -2.10
C ARG A 43 1.95 2.16 -2.64
N THR A 44 2.81 3.11 -2.94
CA THR A 44 2.41 4.42 -3.44
C THR A 44 3.27 4.83 -4.62
N ILE A 45 2.75 5.74 -5.45
CA ILE A 45 3.42 6.20 -6.66
C ILE A 45 3.29 7.72 -6.76
N THR A 46 4.39 8.40 -7.09
CA THR A 46 4.34 9.81 -7.50
C THR A 46 4.06 9.91 -9.00
N PRO A 47 3.01 10.64 -9.44
CA PRO A 47 2.63 10.69 -10.85
C PRO A 47 3.64 11.44 -11.74
N GLU A 48 4.53 12.27 -11.17
CA GLU A 48 5.49 13.09 -11.93
C GLU A 48 6.60 12.25 -12.58
N ASN A 49 7.06 11.20 -11.91
CA ASN A 49 8.22 10.40 -12.30
C ASN A 49 7.96 8.89 -12.18
N GLU A 50 6.70 8.50 -11.92
CA GLU A 50 6.28 7.11 -11.70
C GLU A 50 7.11 6.38 -10.62
N GLN A 51 7.71 7.15 -9.70
CA GLN A 51 8.54 6.60 -8.64
C GLN A 51 7.66 5.88 -7.62
N GLU A 52 7.95 4.60 -7.42
CA GLU A 52 7.28 3.78 -6.41
C GLU A 52 7.90 4.01 -5.03
N TYR A 53 7.05 4.01 -4.01
CA TYR A 53 7.44 4.00 -2.60
C TYR A 53 6.68 2.91 -1.86
N PHE A 54 7.33 2.34 -0.86
CA PHE A 54 6.79 1.26 -0.06
C PHE A 54 6.79 1.66 1.41
N TRP A 55 5.73 1.29 2.12
CA TRP A 55 5.50 1.72 3.50
C TRP A 55 5.04 0.55 4.35
N THR A 56 5.43 0.58 5.62
CA THR A 56 4.96 -0.33 6.66
C THR A 56 4.24 0.45 7.74
N SER A 57 3.14 -0.08 8.26
CA SER A 57 2.42 0.47 9.41
C SER A 57 2.65 -0.37 10.65
N ASP A 58 3.00 0.26 11.76
CA ASP A 58 2.95 -0.33 13.09
C ASP A 58 1.94 0.45 13.93
N GLY A 59 0.81 -0.19 14.27
CA GLY A 59 -0.25 0.44 15.05
C GLY A 59 -0.83 1.73 14.43
N GLY A 60 -0.80 1.87 13.11
CA GLY A 60 -1.27 3.05 12.38
C GLY A 60 -0.19 4.12 12.10
N THR A 61 1.04 3.91 12.57
CA THR A 61 2.19 4.77 12.24
C THR A 61 2.90 4.23 11.00
N TRP A 62 2.89 5.01 9.91
CA TRP A 62 3.52 4.64 8.65
C TRP A 62 5.00 5.05 8.61
N THR A 63 5.84 4.11 8.19
CA THR A 63 7.28 4.30 7.98
C THR A 63 7.62 3.93 6.54
N SER A 64 8.40 4.76 5.84
CA SER A 64 8.90 4.46 4.50
C SER A 64 9.96 3.37 4.56
N VAL A 65 9.91 2.43 3.63
CA VAL A 65 10.99 1.47 3.39
C VAL A 65 11.94 2.09 2.39
N ASP A 66 13.13 2.47 2.84
CA ASP A 66 14.12 3.10 1.99
C ASP A 66 14.64 2.13 0.91
N PRO A 67 14.84 2.61 -0.33
CA PRO A 67 15.56 1.84 -1.33
C PRO A 67 16.99 1.60 -0.84
N THR A 68 17.54 0.42 -1.14
CA THR A 68 18.92 0.09 -0.74
C THR A 68 19.94 0.49 -1.81
N GLY A 69 19.48 0.78 -3.03
CA GLY A 69 20.35 1.17 -4.13
C GLY A 69 19.58 1.51 -5.40
N SER A 70 20.29 1.50 -6.51
CA SER A 70 19.72 1.65 -7.85
C SER A 70 20.40 0.69 -8.82
N ASN A 71 19.67 0.26 -9.83
CA ASN A 71 20.13 -0.57 -10.94
C ASN A 71 19.69 0.07 -12.28
N GLU A 72 19.88 -0.65 -13.40
CA GLU A 72 19.53 -0.16 -14.74
C GLU A 72 18.04 0.17 -14.92
N ASN A 73 17.17 -0.36 -14.05
CA ASN A 73 15.72 -0.15 -14.09
C ASN A 73 15.24 0.90 -13.06
N GLY A 74 16.15 1.58 -12.35
CA GLY A 74 15.82 2.60 -11.36
C GLY A 74 16.21 2.22 -9.94
N VAL A 75 15.54 2.80 -8.94
CA VAL A 75 15.78 2.44 -7.53
C VAL A 75 15.37 1.00 -7.25
N CYS A 76 16.08 0.35 -6.33
CA CYS A 76 15.80 -1.03 -5.94
C CYS A 76 15.91 -1.24 -4.43
N TRP A 77 15.20 -2.24 -3.93
CA TRP A 77 15.10 -2.53 -2.50
C TRP A 77 15.79 -3.83 -2.10
N ALA A 78 16.15 -3.93 -0.82
CA ALA A 78 16.57 -5.19 -0.22
C ALA A 78 15.35 -6.11 -0.02
N ARG A 79 15.54 -7.43 -0.08
CA ARG A 79 14.45 -8.40 0.15
C ARG A 79 14.03 -8.51 1.62
N GLU A 80 14.98 -8.31 2.53
CA GLU A 80 14.80 -8.48 3.98
C GLU A 80 13.61 -7.70 4.57
N PRO A 81 13.46 -6.38 4.33
CA PRO A 81 12.32 -5.63 4.88
C PRO A 81 10.96 -6.12 4.36
N PHE A 82 10.92 -6.74 3.18
CA PHE A 82 9.71 -7.25 2.56
C PHE A 82 9.42 -8.71 2.92
N ALA A 83 10.19 -9.36 3.78
CA ALA A 83 9.98 -10.78 4.11
C ALA A 83 8.56 -11.07 4.63
N GLN A 84 7.99 -10.14 5.41
CA GLN A 84 6.62 -10.21 5.96
C GLN A 84 5.58 -9.44 5.11
N ALA A 85 5.98 -8.86 3.98
CA ALA A 85 5.06 -8.15 3.11
C ALA A 85 4.06 -9.12 2.44
N PRO A 86 2.84 -8.66 2.13
CA PRO A 86 1.89 -9.42 1.33
C PRO A 86 2.44 -9.67 -0.08
N GLU A 87 1.97 -10.74 -0.73
CA GLU A 87 2.43 -11.10 -2.08
C GLU A 87 2.21 -9.99 -3.11
N ALA A 88 1.12 -9.22 -2.98
CA ALA A 88 0.84 -8.07 -3.83
C ALA A 88 1.95 -7.01 -3.79
N VAL A 89 2.59 -6.81 -2.63
CA VAL A 89 3.75 -5.92 -2.50
C VAL A 89 5.02 -6.60 -2.99
N LYS A 90 5.29 -7.84 -2.56
CA LYS A 90 6.51 -8.58 -2.95
C LYS A 90 6.66 -8.71 -4.47
N ASN A 91 5.55 -8.92 -5.19
CA ASN A 91 5.55 -9.05 -6.64
C ASN A 91 5.73 -7.72 -7.39
N ALA A 92 5.51 -6.59 -6.71
CA ALA A 92 5.69 -5.25 -7.27
C ALA A 92 7.09 -4.67 -7.03
N VAL A 93 7.79 -5.11 -5.99
CA VAL A 93 9.07 -4.49 -5.57
C VAL A 93 10.20 -4.85 -6.54
N PRO A 94 10.89 -3.86 -7.12
CA PRO A 94 12.12 -4.12 -7.86
C PRO A 94 13.26 -4.37 -6.86
N PHE A 95 13.58 -5.64 -6.61
CA PHE A 95 14.69 -5.99 -5.72
C PHE A 95 16.05 -5.77 -6.37
N CYS A 96 17.04 -5.33 -5.59
CA CYS A 96 18.42 -5.35 -6.04
C CYS A 96 18.90 -6.81 -6.18
N ALA A 97 19.78 -7.03 -7.16
CA ALA A 97 20.35 -8.35 -7.47
C ALA A 97 21.18 -8.90 -6.32
#